data_AF-A0A1B9NSF6-F1
#
_entry.id   AF-A0A1B9NSF6-F1
#
_cell.length_a   1.000
_cell.length_b   1.000
_cell.length_c   1.000
_cell.angle_alpha   90.00
_cell.angle_beta   90.00
_cell.angle_gamma   90.00
#
_symmetry.space_group_name_H-M   'P 1'
#
loop_
_entity.id
_entity.type
_entity.pdbx_description
1 polymer ?
#
loop_
_entity_poly.entity_id
_entity_poly.type
_entity_poly.pdbx_seq_one_letter_code
_entity_poly.pdbx_strand_id
1 'polypeptide(L)'
;MALDFIINFDNQQSETFTMSEDLHGKIFSTSTCWKSLKQLKRIRDYYTVNVVFNASNLAILITDLTQIMSQIENFTPELQRIIITLKQKNIKQLRVTGD
;
A
#
# COMPACT_ATOMS: atom_id res chain seq x y z
N MET A 1 1.36 15.18 2.13
CA MET A 1 1.66 14.22 3.22
C MET A 1 2.11 12.93 2.57
N ALA A 2 3.38 12.57 2.77
CA ALA A 2 3.90 11.30 2.30
C ALA A 2 3.33 10.15 3.15
N LEU A 3 3.31 8.95 2.58
CA LEU A 3 2.77 7.75 3.25
C LEU A 3 3.81 6.65 3.19
N ASP A 4 4.22 6.17 4.36
CA ASP A 4 5.27 5.16 4.50
C ASP A 4 4.68 3.79 4.79
N PHE A 5 5.08 2.81 3.99
CA PHE A 5 4.79 1.40 4.20
C PHE A 5 6.01 0.73 4.83
N ILE A 6 5.88 0.29 6.07
CA ILE A 6 6.89 -0.47 6.79
C ILE A 6 6.49 -1.95 6.74
N ILE A 7 7.22 -2.74 5.98
CA ILE A 7 6.97 -4.17 5.76
C ILE A 7 7.95 -4.96 6.61
N ASN A 8 7.45 -5.63 7.64
CA ASN A 8 8.21 -6.52 8.48
C ASN A 8 8.09 -7.95 7.95
N PHE A 9 9.23 -8.57 7.69
CA PHE A 9 9.35 -9.96 7.27
C PHE A 9 9.58 -10.89 8.46
N ASP A 10 9.31 -12.17 8.27
CA ASP A 10 9.47 -13.20 9.29
C ASP A 10 10.95 -13.42 9.69
N ASN A 11 11.87 -13.20 8.74
CA ASN A 11 13.32 -13.30 8.93
C ASN A 11 13.95 -12.10 9.67
N GLN A 12 13.17 -11.33 10.43
CA GLN A 12 13.58 -10.10 11.13
C GLN A 12 14.07 -8.96 10.22
N GLN A 13 13.87 -9.05 8.91
CA GLN A 13 14.11 -7.92 8.00
C GLN A 13 12.90 -6.98 7.99
N SER A 14 13.15 -5.70 7.78
CA SER A 14 12.10 -4.70 7.55
C SER A 14 12.46 -3.88 6.33
N GLU A 15 11.52 -3.73 5.39
CA GLU A 15 11.65 -2.85 4.24
C GLU A 15 10.69 -1.67 4.40
N THR A 16 11.21 -0.46 4.24
CA THR A 16 10.41 0.76 4.28
C THR A 16 10.26 1.29 2.87
N PHE A 17 9.03 1.53 2.46
CA PHE A 17 8.69 2.11 1.19
C PHE A 17 7.97 3.44 1.42
N THR A 18 8.63 4.53 1.07
CA THR A 18 8.05 5.87 1.12
C THR A 18 7.35 6.17 -0.20
N MET A 19 6.04 6.38 -0.13
CA MET A 19 5.25 6.83 -1.27
C MET A 19 5.50 8.32 -1.51
N SER A 20 5.87 8.68 -2.74
CA SER A 20 6.00 10.08 -3.14
C SER A 20 4.67 10.85 -2.99
N GLU A 21 4.74 12.15 -2.69
CA GLU A 21 3.53 12.97 -2.55
C GLU A 21 2.70 13.04 -3.83
N ASP A 22 3.33 12.95 -5.01
CA ASP A 22 2.59 12.90 -6.28
C ASP A 22 1.81 11.58 -6.38
N LEU A 23 2.46 10.44 -6.10
CA LEU A 23 1.79 9.14 -6.08
C LEU A 23 0.66 9.09 -5.06
N HIS A 24 0.89 9.64 -3.86
CA HIS A 24 -0.13 9.82 -2.84
C HIS A 24 -1.31 10.64 -3.38
N GLY A 25 -1.04 11.81 -3.96
CA GLY A 25 -2.06 12.68 -4.54
C GLY A 25 -2.85 12.00 -5.66
N LYS A 26 -2.23 11.13 -6.45
CA LYS A 26 -2.89 10.33 -7.50
C LYS A 26 -3.75 9.21 -6.93
N ILE A 27 -3.22 8.45 -5.98
CA ILE A 27 -3.92 7.32 -5.32
C ILE A 27 -5.10 7.84 -4.50
N PHE A 28 -4.85 8.86 -3.68
CA PHE A 28 -5.83 9.44 -2.77
C PHE A 28 -6.67 10.55 -3.42
N SER A 29 -6.57 10.71 -4.74
CA SER A 29 -7.36 11.67 -5.51
C SER A 29 -8.87 11.40 -5.43
N THR A 30 -9.67 12.44 -5.61
CA THR A 30 -11.14 12.34 -5.73
C THR A 30 -11.58 11.57 -6.98
N SER A 31 -10.71 11.44 -7.98
CA SER A 31 -10.95 10.69 -9.20
C SER A 31 -10.82 9.16 -9.02
N THR A 32 -10.23 8.71 -7.93
CA THR A 32 -10.01 7.28 -7.66
C THR A 32 -11.32 6.58 -7.30
N CYS A 33 -11.61 5.46 -7.94
CA CYS A 33 -12.84 4.70 -7.67
C CYS A 33 -12.69 3.85 -6.39
N TRP A 34 -12.99 4.45 -5.24
CA TRP A 34 -12.88 3.82 -3.91
C TRP A 34 -13.84 2.65 -3.66
N LYS A 35 -14.86 2.43 -4.50
CA LYS A 35 -15.86 1.37 -4.29
C LYS A 35 -15.23 -0.04 -4.26
N SER A 36 -14.17 -0.26 -5.01
CA SER A 36 -13.48 -1.54 -5.10
C SER A 36 -12.28 -1.66 -4.16
N LEU A 37 -11.74 -0.54 -3.67
CA LEU A 37 -10.45 -0.44 -3.00
C LEU A 37 -10.59 -0.46 -1.47
N LYS A 38 -11.02 -1.60 -0.92
CA LYS A 38 -11.43 -1.70 0.48
C LYS A 38 -10.27 -1.49 1.47
N GLN A 39 -9.11 -2.09 1.23
CA GLN A 39 -7.95 -1.98 2.10
C GLN A 39 -7.21 -0.66 1.89
N LEU A 40 -7.14 -0.16 0.66
CA LEU A 40 -6.59 1.16 0.36
C LEU A 40 -7.42 2.27 1.00
N LYS A 41 -8.76 2.14 0.98
CA LYS A 41 -9.65 3.03 1.74
C LYS A 41 -9.41 2.90 3.25
N ARG A 42 -9.21 1.68 3.75
CA ARG A 42 -8.86 1.46 5.16
C ARG A 42 -7.55 2.14 5.53
N ILE A 43 -6.52 2.05 4.71
CA ILE A 43 -5.26 2.79 4.93
C ILE A 43 -5.52 4.30 5.00
N ARG A 44 -6.34 4.82 4.08
CA ARG A 44 -6.75 6.23 4.07
C ARG A 44 -7.53 6.64 5.32
N ASP A 45 -8.42 5.80 5.82
CA ASP A 45 -9.24 6.11 6.98
C ASP A 45 -8.46 5.92 8.30
N TYR A 46 -7.36 5.16 8.28
CA TYR A 46 -6.57 4.78 9.46
C TYR A 46 -5.13 5.32 9.39
N TYR A 47 -4.88 6.49 8.78
CA TYR A 47 -3.54 7.12 8.68
C TYR A 47 -2.72 7.11 9.98
N THR A 48 -3.39 7.03 11.13
CA THR A 48 -2.83 7.07 12.48
C THR A 48 -2.57 5.70 13.12
N VAL A 49 -3.01 4.58 12.53
CA VAL A 49 -3.13 3.30 13.24
C VAL A 49 -2.30 2.20 12.59
N ASN A 50 -1.56 1.45 13.40
CA ASN A 50 -0.81 0.27 12.97
C ASN A 50 -1.75 -0.79 12.39
N VAL A 51 -1.99 -0.76 11.08
CA VAL A 51 -2.85 -1.75 10.42
C VAL A 51 -2.09 -3.04 10.22
N VAL A 52 -2.34 -4.06 11.05
CA VAL A 52 -1.75 -5.39 10.86
C VAL A 52 -2.51 -6.15 9.76
N PHE A 53 -1.85 -6.37 8.63
CA PHE A 53 -2.40 -7.19 7.54
C PHE A 53 -2.10 -8.67 7.79
N ASN A 54 -3.14 -9.50 7.85
CA ASN A 54 -3.01 -10.96 7.74
C ASN A 54 -2.93 -11.36 6.24
N ALA A 55 -2.60 -12.62 5.95
CA ALA A 55 -2.43 -13.10 4.57
C ALA A 55 -3.63 -12.76 3.65
N SER A 56 -4.86 -12.85 4.16
CA SER A 56 -6.08 -12.50 3.43
C SER A 56 -6.20 -10.99 3.15
N ASN A 57 -5.92 -10.15 4.14
CA ASN A 57 -5.95 -8.70 3.98
C ASN A 57 -4.83 -8.21 3.07
N LEU A 58 -3.65 -8.83 3.13
CA LEU A 58 -2.51 -8.56 2.25
C LEU A 58 -2.85 -8.87 0.79
N ALA A 59 -3.51 -10.01 0.53
CA ALA A 59 -3.97 -10.36 -0.82
C ALA A 59 -4.94 -9.31 -1.38
N ILE A 60 -5.89 -8.84 -0.56
CA ILE A 60 -6.83 -7.78 -0.96
C ILE A 60 -6.07 -6.46 -1.20
N LEU A 61 -5.09 -6.11 -0.37
CA LEU A 61 -4.29 -4.90 -0.56
C LEU A 61 -3.49 -4.95 -1.87
N ILE A 62 -2.90 -6.11 -2.20
CA ILE A 62 -2.20 -6.30 -3.48
C ILE A 62 -3.17 -6.12 -4.65
N THR A 63 -4.38 -6.66 -4.55
CA THR A 63 -5.42 -6.46 -5.56
C THR A 63 -5.79 -4.99 -5.70
N ASP A 64 -5.99 -4.28 -4.58
CA ASP A 64 -6.32 -2.85 -4.58
C ASP A 64 -5.21 -2.03 -5.24
N LEU A 65 -3.94 -2.27 -4.87
CA LEU A 65 -2.77 -1.59 -5.46
C LEU A 65 -2.62 -1.89 -6.95
N THR A 66 -2.86 -3.14 -7.37
CA THR A 66 -2.82 -3.54 -8.79
C THR A 66 -3.92 -2.85 -9.59
N GLN A 67 -5.12 -2.74 -9.02
CA GLN A 67 -6.25 -2.07 -9.67
C GLN A 67 -5.98 -0.56 -9.81
N ILE A 68 -5.40 0.06 -8.79
CA ILE A 68 -4.96 1.45 -8.84
C ILE A 68 -3.85 1.67 -9.87
N MET A 69 -2.89 0.75 -9.97
CA MET A 69 -1.81 0.80 -10.96
C MET A 69 -2.36 0.81 -12.40
N SER A 70 -3.48 0.13 -12.66
CA SER A 70 -4.17 0.21 -13.96
C SER A 70 -4.98 1.50 -14.16
N GLN A 71 -5.25 2.27 -13.11
CA GLN A 71 -6.00 3.54 -13.18
C GLN A 71 -5.10 4.79 -13.23
N ILE A 72 -3.85 4.68 -12.77
CA ILE A 72 -2.91 5.81 -12.73
C ILE A 72 -1.84 5.62 -13.81
N GLU A 73 -1.86 6.46 -14.84
CA GLU A 73 -0.77 6.52 -15.81
C GLU A 73 0.50 7.15 -15.18
N ASN A 74 1.68 6.62 -15.55
CA ASN A 74 3.02 7.09 -15.17
C ASN A 74 3.55 6.83 -13.74
N PHE A 75 2.82 6.17 -12.85
CA PHE A 75 3.34 5.82 -11.49
C PHE A 75 3.69 4.34 -11.30
N THR A 76 3.83 3.65 -12.43
CA THR A 76 4.09 2.22 -12.57
C THR A 76 5.29 1.71 -11.76
N PRO A 77 6.49 2.34 -11.74
CA PRO A 77 7.67 1.71 -11.13
C PRO A 77 7.62 1.67 -9.59
N GLU A 78 7.10 2.72 -8.94
CA GLU A 78 6.94 2.78 -7.48
C GLU A 78 5.88 1.77 -7.01
N LEU A 79 4.69 1.81 -7.63
CA LEU A 79 3.60 0.86 -7.33
C LEU A 79 3.99 -0.59 -7.63
N GLN A 80 4.75 -0.83 -8.70
CA GLN A 80 5.20 -2.17 -9.04
C GLN A 80 6.21 -2.70 -8.02
N ARG A 81 7.13 -1.86 -7.53
CA ARG A 81 8.07 -2.27 -6.47
C ARG A 81 7.33 -2.70 -5.21
N ILE A 82 6.41 -1.88 -4.71
CA ILE A 82 5.66 -2.24 -3.51
C ILE A 82 4.80 -3.50 -3.71
N ILE A 83 4.17 -3.68 -4.88
CA ILE A 83 3.41 -4.91 -5.20
C ILE A 83 4.33 -6.14 -5.20
N ILE A 84 5.53 -6.03 -5.78
CA ILE A 84 6.51 -7.13 -5.80
C ILE A 84 6.96 -7.47 -4.38
N THR A 85 7.29 -6.46 -3.57
CA THR A 85 7.65 -6.66 -2.16
C THR A 85 6.51 -7.32 -1.40
N LEU A 86 5.27 -6.82 -1.54
CA LEU A 86 4.08 -7.35 -0.87
C LEU A 86 3.73 -8.78 -1.30
N LYS A 87 4.11 -9.21 -2.51
CA LYS A 87 3.93 -10.59 -2.98
C LYS A 87 4.92 -11.57 -2.36
N GLN A 88 5.95 -11.11 -1.66
CA GLN A 88 6.89 -12.00 -0.99
C GLN A 88 6.17 -12.75 0.14
N LYS A 89 6.29 -14.09 0.13
CA LYS A 89 5.53 -14.97 1.03
C LYS A 89 5.93 -14.88 2.52
N ASN A 90 6.95 -14.10 2.85
CA ASN A 90 7.53 -14.04 4.20
C ASN A 90 7.12 -12.79 4.98
N ILE A 91 6.06 -12.08 4.57
CA ILE A 91 5.61 -10.88 5.29
C ILE A 91 4.89 -11.30 6.57
N LYS A 92 5.44 -10.85 7.69
CA LYS A 92 4.89 -11.07 9.03
C LYS A 92 3.87 -9.99 9.38
N GLN A 93 4.16 -8.74 9.02
CA GLN A 93 3.32 -7.60 9.31
C GLN A 93 3.62 -6.47 8.32
N LEU A 94 2.57 -5.86 7.77
CA LEU A 94 2.67 -4.55 7.14
C LEU A 94 2.22 -3.50 8.14
N ARG A 95 2.89 -2.35 8.19
CA ARG A 95 2.51 -1.16 8.95
C ARG A 95 2.46 0.00 7.97
N VAL A 96 1.44 0.83 8.08
CA VAL A 96 1.32 2.05 7.28
C VAL A 96 1.28 3.24 8.22
N THR A 97 2.10 4.24 7.94
CA THR A 97 2.16 5.47 8.73
C THR A 97 2.08 6.67 7.79
N GLY A 98 1.21 7.62 8.12
CA GLY A 98 1.28 8.97 7.54
C GLY A 98 2.18 9.83 8.40
N ASP A 99 2.95 10.71 7.76
CA ASP A 99 3.61 11.83 8.43
C ASP A 99 2.62 12.97 8.69
#